data_AF-A0A3C2CST1-F1
#
_entry.id   AF-A0A3C2CST1-F1
#
_cell.length_a   1.000
_cell.length_b   1.000
_cell.length_c   1.000
_cell.angle_alpha   90.00
_cell.angle_beta   90.00
_cell.angle_gamma   90.00
#
_symmetry.space_group_name_H-M   'P 1'
#
loop_
_entity.id
_entity.type
_entity.pdbx_description
1 polymer ?
#
loop_
_entity_poly.entity_id
_entity_poly.type
_entity_poly.pdbx_seq_one_letter_code
_entity_poly.pdbx_strand_id
1 'polypeptide(L)'
;MQEEKQPWKDRLKSLGAFFTNKRTVKGARITYSVVWNMVLLLLIIIVLGAGFAGGVGAGYFASLVKDEPIRPYENMRKDIYNYEETSDLYFDNDVYLGKLRTDLYREEVKLENVSEYLVNAVVATEDEYFYEHDGVVPKAIMRALFQEVTNSSTSSGGSTLTQQLIKNQILTNEISFERKAKEILLALRLEKFFDKKEILEAYLNVATFGRNANGSNIAGVQAAAKGIFGKDAKDLTLPQAAFIAGLPQSPFGYTPFSSDHGMLKNPEGLEPGLSRLKTVLTRMHGAGFISDAEFTEAINYDITKDFVKEVPSDNTVEEYPFLTFEIEGRAVEILAKILAERDGYEIKDYEKDKDLRAEYLGLADRDLRQNGYKIYSTINKEIYDKMQVTAKNYPYYGSDKPQEVPDPDDPNKKITIMEPVEIGATLIENKTGKIISFVGGRSFKR
;
A
#
# COMPACT_ATOMS: atom_id res chain seq x y z
N MET A 1 25.38 61.64 -69.68
CA MET A 1 25.41 60.40 -68.85
C MET A 1 25.13 60.83 -67.42
N GLN A 2 23.95 60.49 -66.89
CA GLN A 2 23.58 60.75 -65.50
C GLN A 2 24.17 59.64 -64.63
N GLU A 3 24.98 59.97 -63.64
CA GLU A 3 25.44 59.01 -62.62
C GLU A 3 24.29 58.70 -61.66
N GLU A 4 23.82 57.45 -61.70
CA GLU A 4 22.94 56.89 -60.67
C GLU A 4 23.68 56.88 -59.32
N LYS A 5 23.29 57.79 -58.42
CA LYS A 5 23.67 57.72 -57.01
C LYS A 5 23.08 56.46 -56.40
N GLN A 6 23.91 55.46 -56.14
CA GLN A 6 23.54 54.20 -55.47
C GLN A 6 23.19 54.45 -53.98
N PRO A 7 21.90 54.56 -53.59
CA PRO A 7 21.48 55.03 -52.26
C PRO A 7 21.80 54.03 -51.14
N TRP A 8 22.09 52.78 -51.50
CA TRP A 8 22.35 51.69 -50.58
C TRP A 8 23.74 51.76 -49.94
N LYS A 9 24.74 52.32 -50.64
CA LYS A 9 26.12 52.48 -50.12
C LYS A 9 26.22 53.53 -49.02
N ASP A 10 25.46 54.63 -49.14
CA ASP A 10 25.41 55.67 -48.11
C ASP A 10 24.63 55.23 -46.87
N ARG A 11 23.61 54.38 -47.05
CA ARG A 11 22.91 53.71 -45.93
C ARG A 11 23.81 52.72 -45.18
N LEU A 12 24.66 51.97 -45.87
CA LEU A 12 25.64 51.08 -45.24
C LEU A 12 26.74 51.85 -44.50
N LYS A 13 27.22 52.98 -45.06
CA LYS A 13 28.19 53.85 -44.38
C LYS A 13 27.58 54.54 -43.15
N SER A 14 26.32 54.97 -43.19
CA SER A 14 25.66 55.59 -42.02
C SER A 14 25.38 54.58 -40.91
N LEU A 15 25.05 53.33 -41.25
CA LEU A 15 24.97 52.22 -40.31
C LEU A 15 26.35 51.93 -39.69
N GLY A 16 27.41 51.81 -40.48
CA GLY A 16 28.77 51.60 -39.97
C GLY A 16 29.27 52.75 -39.07
N ALA A 17 28.94 54.00 -39.40
CA ALA A 17 29.25 55.18 -38.58
C ALA A 17 28.46 55.23 -37.27
N PHE A 18 27.21 54.73 -37.27
CA PHE A 18 26.38 54.60 -36.07
C PHE A 18 26.97 53.59 -35.08
N PHE A 19 27.54 52.48 -35.57
CA PHE A 19 28.20 51.46 -34.72
C PHE A 19 29.64 51.83 -34.28
N THR A 20 30.27 52.83 -34.89
CA THR A 20 31.65 53.27 -34.57
C THR A 20 31.72 54.63 -33.85
N ASN A 21 30.60 55.34 -33.72
CA ASN A 21 30.53 56.61 -32.99
C ASN A 21 30.77 56.41 -31.48
N LYS A 22 31.73 57.15 -30.91
CA LYS A 22 32.12 57.06 -29.48
C LYS A 22 30.93 57.24 -28.53
N ARG A 23 29.89 58.00 -28.89
CA ARG A 23 28.68 58.17 -28.06
C ARG A 23 27.77 56.93 -28.06
N THR A 24 27.54 56.29 -29.21
CA THR A 24 26.71 55.09 -29.31
C THR A 24 27.41 53.87 -28.72
N VAL A 25 28.73 53.73 -28.92
CA VAL A 25 29.53 52.67 -28.28
C VAL A 25 29.58 52.86 -26.76
N LYS A 26 29.70 54.10 -26.26
CA LYS A 26 29.65 54.40 -24.82
C LYS A 26 28.26 54.13 -24.24
N GLY A 27 27.19 54.50 -24.95
CA GLY A 27 25.81 54.18 -24.58
C GLY A 27 25.55 52.67 -24.52
N ALA A 28 25.94 51.93 -25.55
CA ALA A 28 25.82 50.47 -25.60
C ALA A 28 26.60 49.77 -24.48
N ARG A 29 27.82 50.23 -24.15
CA ARG A 29 28.60 49.70 -23.02
C ARG A 29 27.94 49.99 -21.67
N ILE A 30 27.34 51.17 -21.49
CA ILE A 30 26.58 51.52 -20.28
C ILE A 30 25.31 50.68 -20.18
N THR A 31 24.52 50.58 -21.25
CA THR A 31 23.31 49.73 -21.28
C THR A 31 23.64 48.27 -21.01
N TYR A 32 24.72 47.73 -21.61
CA TYR A 32 25.20 46.38 -21.32
C TYR A 32 25.56 46.21 -19.85
N SER A 33 26.33 47.15 -19.26
CA SER A 33 26.70 47.10 -17.84
C SER A 33 25.47 47.15 -16.93
N VAL A 34 24.48 48.00 -17.24
CA VAL A 34 23.23 48.09 -16.49
C VAL A 34 22.42 46.80 -16.60
N VAL A 35 22.20 46.27 -17.81
CA VAL A 35 21.47 45.03 -18.03
C VAL A 35 22.17 43.85 -17.36
N TRP A 36 23.50 43.76 -17.47
CA TRP A 36 24.30 42.72 -16.82
C TRP A 36 24.22 42.80 -15.29
N ASN A 37 24.33 44.00 -14.71
CA ASN A 37 24.17 44.19 -13.27
C ASN A 37 22.76 43.87 -12.79
N MET A 38 21.72 44.14 -13.60
CA MET A 38 20.34 43.71 -13.30
C MET A 38 20.20 42.18 -13.33
N VAL A 39 20.79 41.51 -14.32
CA VAL A 39 20.83 40.03 -14.39
C VAL A 39 21.58 39.44 -13.21
N LEU A 40 22.73 40.01 -12.83
CA LEU A 40 23.48 39.59 -11.65
C LEU A 40 22.69 39.78 -10.36
N LEU A 41 22.01 40.91 -10.19
CA LEU A 41 21.17 41.18 -9.02
C LEU A 41 20.01 40.18 -8.94
N LEU A 42 19.37 39.87 -10.08
CA LEU A 42 18.33 38.87 -10.16
C LEU A 42 18.87 37.46 -9.82
N LEU A 43 20.06 37.09 -10.31
CA LEU A 43 20.72 35.83 -9.94
C LEU A 43 21.02 35.76 -8.44
N ILE A 44 21.52 36.84 -7.84
CA ILE A 44 21.79 36.90 -6.40
C ILE A 44 20.49 36.73 -5.60
N ILE A 45 19.40 37.39 -5.99
CA ILE A 45 18.09 37.22 -5.35
C ILE A 45 17.61 35.78 -5.49
N ILE A 46 17.77 35.15 -6.65
CA ILE A 46 17.39 33.74 -6.85
C ILE A 46 18.21 32.82 -5.95
N VAL A 47 19.53 33.02 -5.86
CA VAL A 47 20.41 32.19 -5.02
C VAL A 47 20.11 32.39 -3.54
N LEU A 48 19.94 33.63 -3.09
CA LEU A 48 19.56 33.94 -1.69
C LEU A 48 18.16 33.39 -1.37
N GLY A 49 17.21 33.55 -2.29
CA GLY A 49 15.86 33.01 -2.16
C GLY A 49 15.84 31.49 -2.10
N ALA A 50 16.61 30.82 -2.96
CA ALA A 50 16.76 29.36 -2.94
C ALA A 50 17.44 28.86 -1.67
N GLY A 51 18.47 29.56 -1.19
CA GLY A 51 19.14 29.25 0.08
C GLY A 51 18.21 29.42 1.28
N PHE A 52 17.44 30.51 1.34
CA PHE A 52 16.45 30.74 2.38
C PHE A 52 15.33 29.69 2.35
N ALA A 53 14.77 29.42 1.18
CA ALA A 53 13.74 28.39 0.99
C ALA A 53 14.26 27.00 1.37
N GLY A 54 15.50 26.66 0.98
CA GLY A 54 16.16 25.42 1.36
C GLY A 54 16.37 25.31 2.87
N GLY A 55 16.79 26.38 3.52
CA GLY A 55 16.96 26.43 4.98
C GLY A 55 15.64 26.27 5.75
N VAL A 56 14.58 26.98 5.32
CA VAL A 56 13.24 26.84 5.90
C VAL A 56 12.70 25.42 5.69
N GLY A 57 12.85 24.87 4.47
CA GLY A 57 12.42 23.52 4.15
C GLY A 57 13.15 22.45 4.97
N ALA A 58 14.47 22.57 5.11
CA ALA A 58 15.28 21.66 5.92
C ALA A 58 14.94 21.76 7.41
N GLY A 59 14.73 22.99 7.93
CA GLY A 59 14.30 23.20 9.30
C GLY A 59 12.91 22.61 9.58
N TYR A 60 11.97 22.78 8.66
CA TYR A 60 10.65 22.18 8.75
C TYR A 60 10.72 20.65 8.69
N PHE A 61 11.48 20.07 7.76
CA PHE A 61 11.72 18.63 7.70
C PHE A 61 12.31 18.10 9.00
N ALA A 62 13.35 18.76 9.54
CA ALA A 62 13.96 18.39 10.82
C ALA A 62 12.95 18.44 11.97
N SER A 63 12.04 19.43 11.97
CA SER A 63 10.99 19.54 12.99
C SER A 63 9.98 18.39 12.94
N LEU A 64 9.71 17.82 11.76
CA LEU A 64 8.79 16.70 11.55
C LEU A 64 9.39 15.34 11.95
N VAL A 65 10.71 15.22 11.95
CA VAL A 65 11.40 13.95 12.24
C VAL A 65 12.18 13.97 13.55
N LYS A 66 12.12 15.08 14.32
CA LYS A 66 12.91 15.28 15.55
C LYS A 66 12.65 14.21 16.61
N ASP A 67 11.44 13.68 16.67
CA ASP A 67 10.99 12.69 17.66
C ASP A 67 11.12 11.25 17.14
N GLU A 68 11.57 11.04 15.89
CA GLU A 68 11.79 9.69 15.36
C GLU A 68 13.07 9.09 15.98
N PRO A 69 12.97 7.98 16.72
CA PRO A 69 14.13 7.37 17.36
C PRO A 69 15.12 6.84 16.32
N ILE A 70 16.41 6.85 16.69
CA ILE A 70 17.44 6.18 15.90
C ILE A 70 17.21 4.67 15.98
N ARG A 71 16.70 4.09 14.88
CA ARG A 71 16.53 2.64 14.73
C ARG A 71 17.88 1.96 14.41
N PRO A 72 18.41 1.08 15.28
CA PRO A 72 19.55 0.23 14.97
C PRO A 72 19.21 -0.77 13.86
N TYR A 73 20.24 -1.34 13.24
CA TYR A 73 20.10 -2.37 12.20
C TYR A 73 19.18 -3.51 12.64
N GLU A 74 19.41 -4.08 13.84
CA GLU A 74 18.63 -5.23 14.34
C GLU A 74 17.13 -4.95 14.44
N ASN A 75 16.75 -3.76 14.93
CA ASN A 75 15.33 -3.39 15.04
C ASN A 75 14.73 -3.20 13.64
N MET A 76 15.45 -2.55 12.74
CA MET A 76 14.98 -2.36 11.36
C MET A 76 14.90 -3.69 10.61
N ARG A 77 15.86 -4.60 10.79
CA ARG A 77 15.85 -5.94 10.22
C ARG A 77 14.65 -6.73 10.73
N LYS A 78 14.38 -6.65 12.03
CA LYS A 78 13.18 -7.25 12.61
C LYS A 78 11.93 -6.65 11.98
N ASP A 79 11.75 -5.33 12.04
CA ASP A 79 10.57 -4.65 11.48
C ASP A 79 10.38 -4.96 9.98
N ILE A 80 11.47 -5.10 9.23
CA ILE A 80 11.43 -5.42 7.81
C ILE A 80 11.11 -6.88 7.59
N TYR A 81 11.82 -7.86 8.17
CA TYR A 81 11.67 -9.28 7.85
C TYR A 81 10.65 -10.04 8.70
N ASN A 82 9.93 -9.36 9.59
CA ASN A 82 8.87 -9.96 10.39
C ASN A 82 7.60 -10.19 9.56
N TYR A 83 7.73 -10.99 8.49
CA TYR A 83 6.64 -11.52 7.67
C TYR A 83 6.09 -12.82 8.25
N GLU A 84 6.94 -13.50 9.02
CA GLU A 84 6.68 -14.77 9.64
C GLU A 84 6.17 -14.53 11.05
N GLU A 85 4.88 -14.75 11.24
CA GLU A 85 4.30 -15.53 12.33
C GLU A 85 2.88 -15.02 12.52
N THR A 86 1.96 -15.60 11.73
CA THR A 86 0.54 -15.43 12.01
C THR A 86 0.27 -16.02 13.39
N SER A 87 -0.28 -15.22 14.29
CA SER A 87 -0.58 -15.67 15.65
C SER A 87 -1.49 -16.90 15.62
N ASP A 88 -1.30 -17.80 16.56
CA ASP A 88 -2.09 -19.01 16.70
C ASP A 88 -3.17 -18.81 17.76
N LEU A 89 -4.38 -19.27 17.46
CA LEU A 89 -5.51 -19.32 18.38
C LEU A 89 -5.65 -20.71 18.97
N TYR A 90 -5.96 -20.76 20.26
CA TYR A 90 -6.21 -21.99 21.01
C TYR A 90 -7.52 -21.90 21.79
N PHE A 91 -8.24 -23.00 21.81
CA PHE A 91 -9.24 -23.29 22.82
C PHE A 91 -8.58 -23.49 24.19
N ASP A 92 -9.40 -23.65 25.23
CA ASP A 92 -8.93 -24.07 26.55
C ASP A 92 -8.21 -25.43 26.47
N ASN A 93 -7.25 -25.66 27.38
CA ASN A 93 -6.39 -26.86 27.43
C ASN A 93 -5.50 -27.09 26.19
N ASP A 94 -4.92 -26.02 25.64
CA ASP A 94 -3.94 -26.04 24.54
C ASP A 94 -4.47 -26.69 23.24
N VAL A 95 -5.79 -26.79 23.07
CA VAL A 95 -6.38 -27.36 21.85
C VAL A 95 -6.31 -26.31 20.74
N TYR A 96 -5.56 -26.61 19.69
CA TYR A 96 -5.38 -25.72 18.55
C TYR A 96 -6.72 -25.41 17.86
N LEU A 97 -7.06 -24.13 17.76
CA LEU A 97 -8.22 -23.63 17.03
C LEU A 97 -7.81 -23.33 15.59
N GLY A 98 -6.65 -22.70 15.43
CA GLY A 98 -6.03 -22.45 14.14
C GLY A 98 -5.35 -21.08 14.10
N LYS A 99 -4.91 -20.64 12.92
CA LYS A 99 -4.26 -19.33 12.78
C LYS A 99 -5.27 -18.19 12.92
N LEU A 100 -4.86 -17.14 13.61
CA LEU A 100 -5.51 -15.83 13.57
C LEU A 100 -5.64 -15.42 12.11
N ARG A 101 -6.80 -14.92 11.70
CA ARG A 101 -6.92 -14.38 10.34
C ARG A 101 -5.89 -13.27 10.22
N THR A 102 -5.01 -13.36 9.25
CA THR A 102 -4.32 -12.16 8.79
C THR A 102 -5.22 -11.49 7.77
N ASP A 103 -5.28 -10.16 7.80
CA ASP A 103 -5.92 -9.43 6.71
C ASP A 103 -5.29 -9.78 5.35
N LEU A 104 -4.08 -10.34 5.35
CA LEU A 104 -3.31 -10.72 4.18
C LEU A 104 -2.76 -12.14 4.32
N TYR A 105 -3.24 -13.08 3.50
CA TYR A 105 -2.57 -14.37 3.29
C TYR A 105 -1.22 -14.12 2.62
N ARG A 106 -0.16 -14.65 3.23
CA ARG A 106 1.24 -14.46 2.84
C ARG A 106 1.96 -15.80 2.86
N GLU A 107 2.83 -15.99 1.89
CA GLU A 107 3.78 -17.11 1.83
C GLU A 107 5.13 -16.51 1.44
N GLU A 108 6.16 -16.75 2.25
CA GLU A 108 7.49 -16.21 1.99
C GLU A 108 8.12 -16.89 0.78
N VAL A 109 8.79 -16.08 -0.05
CA VAL A 109 9.60 -16.57 -1.16
C VAL A 109 10.90 -15.77 -1.23
N LYS A 110 12.02 -16.50 -1.35
CA LYS A 110 13.32 -15.89 -1.66
C LYS A 110 13.30 -15.31 -3.07
N LEU A 111 14.01 -14.22 -3.29
CA LEU A 111 14.09 -13.53 -4.57
C LEU A 111 14.55 -14.45 -5.71
N GLU A 112 15.45 -15.39 -5.42
CA GLU A 112 15.93 -16.41 -6.37
C GLU A 112 14.84 -17.39 -6.86
N ASN A 113 13.74 -17.50 -6.11
CA ASN A 113 12.57 -18.32 -6.43
C ASN A 113 11.40 -17.46 -6.95
N VAL A 114 11.69 -16.27 -7.47
CA VAL A 114 10.71 -15.40 -8.14
C VAL A 114 11.07 -15.30 -9.63
N SER A 115 10.07 -15.38 -10.50
CA SER A 115 10.26 -15.23 -11.94
C SER A 115 10.97 -13.92 -12.27
N GLU A 116 12.01 -13.97 -13.11
CA GLU A 116 12.74 -12.77 -13.54
C GLU A 116 11.80 -11.77 -14.24
N TYR A 117 10.79 -12.26 -14.96
CA TYR A 117 9.76 -11.41 -15.54
C TYR A 117 9.01 -10.60 -14.49
N LEU A 118 8.73 -11.17 -13.31
CA LEU A 118 8.04 -10.47 -12.23
C LEU A 118 8.94 -9.43 -11.57
N VAL A 119 10.21 -9.78 -11.31
CA VAL A 119 11.21 -8.83 -10.81
C VAL A 119 11.32 -7.62 -11.75
N ASN A 120 11.51 -7.87 -13.04
CA ASN A 120 11.64 -6.83 -14.04
C ASN A 120 10.35 -6.01 -14.20
N ALA A 121 9.18 -6.65 -14.12
CA ALA A 121 7.89 -5.97 -14.19
C ALA A 121 7.67 -4.99 -13.02
N VAL A 122 8.02 -5.41 -11.80
CA VAL A 122 7.93 -4.57 -10.60
C VAL A 122 8.90 -3.40 -10.69
N VAL A 123 10.16 -3.64 -11.04
CA VAL A 123 11.16 -2.57 -11.20
C VAL A 123 10.72 -1.59 -12.29
N ALA A 124 10.38 -2.05 -13.50
CA ALA A 124 9.95 -1.18 -14.60
C ALA A 124 8.72 -0.33 -14.28
N THR A 125 7.85 -0.82 -13.40
CA THR A 125 6.57 -0.19 -13.12
C THR A 125 6.60 0.70 -11.89
N GLU A 126 7.13 0.21 -10.78
CA GLU A 126 7.09 0.91 -9.50
C GLU A 126 8.31 1.81 -9.32
N ASP A 127 9.46 1.43 -9.87
CA ASP A 127 10.73 2.15 -9.64
C ASP A 127 11.80 1.84 -10.71
N GLU A 128 11.68 2.46 -11.89
CA GLU A 128 12.55 2.20 -13.06
C GLU A 128 14.05 2.40 -12.75
N TYR A 129 14.37 3.33 -11.84
CA TYR A 129 15.74 3.68 -11.46
C TYR A 129 16.13 3.06 -10.11
N PHE A 130 15.43 1.99 -9.66
CA PHE A 130 15.62 1.38 -8.35
C PHE A 130 17.09 1.09 -8.01
N TYR A 131 17.86 0.60 -8.99
CA TYR A 131 19.27 0.24 -8.82
C TYR A 131 20.22 1.44 -8.86
N GLU A 132 19.75 2.64 -9.22
CA GLU A 132 20.58 3.84 -9.38
C GLU A 132 20.50 4.82 -8.19
N HIS A 133 19.40 4.82 -7.44
CA HIS A 133 19.18 5.78 -6.35
C HIS A 133 19.32 5.14 -4.95
N ASP A 134 19.54 5.96 -3.92
CA ASP A 134 19.66 5.52 -2.53
C ASP A 134 18.32 5.68 -1.77
N GLY A 135 17.27 4.99 -2.20
CA GLY A 135 15.94 4.99 -1.57
C GLY A 135 15.01 6.16 -1.86
N VAL A 136 15.47 7.30 -2.35
CA VAL A 136 14.60 8.42 -2.74
C VAL A 136 15.06 9.05 -4.05
N VAL A 137 14.12 9.55 -4.84
CA VAL A 137 14.41 10.28 -6.08
C VAL A 137 14.07 11.76 -5.88
N PRO A 138 15.05 12.64 -5.59
CA PRO A 138 14.80 14.05 -5.28
C PRO A 138 14.01 14.79 -6.37
N LYS A 139 14.28 14.46 -7.64
CA LYS A 139 13.56 15.02 -8.79
C LYS A 139 12.07 14.65 -8.77
N ALA A 140 11.72 13.43 -8.34
CA ALA A 140 10.34 12.99 -8.22
C ALA A 140 9.62 13.71 -7.07
N ILE A 141 10.32 13.93 -5.94
CA ILE A 141 9.79 14.70 -4.80
C ILE A 141 9.51 16.15 -5.22
N MET A 142 10.46 16.82 -5.87
CA MET A 142 10.27 18.20 -6.34
C MET A 142 9.15 18.32 -7.38
N ARG A 143 9.04 17.33 -8.29
CA ARG A 143 7.95 17.27 -9.26
C ARG A 143 6.59 17.10 -8.58
N ALA A 144 6.49 16.19 -7.61
CA ALA A 144 5.25 15.97 -6.86
C ALA A 144 4.83 17.21 -6.07
N LEU A 145 5.77 17.89 -5.40
CA LEU A 145 5.50 19.16 -4.72
C LEU A 145 5.01 20.24 -5.68
N PHE A 146 5.61 20.36 -6.85
CA PHE A 146 5.17 21.33 -7.86
C PHE A 146 3.76 21.01 -8.39
N GLN A 147 3.46 19.73 -8.62
CA GLN A 147 2.14 19.26 -9.04
C GLN A 147 1.05 19.54 -7.99
N GLU A 148 1.37 19.36 -6.71
CA GLU A 148 0.47 19.67 -5.59
C GLU A 148 0.19 21.17 -5.51
N VAL A 149 1.23 22.01 -5.57
CA VAL A 149 1.09 23.48 -5.51
C VAL A 149 0.36 24.05 -6.72
N THR A 150 0.47 23.39 -7.87
CA THR A 150 -0.21 23.83 -9.11
C THR A 150 -1.61 23.23 -9.27
N ASN A 151 -2.12 22.48 -8.29
CA ASN A 151 -3.40 21.76 -8.36
C ASN A 151 -3.53 20.91 -9.64
N SER A 152 -2.45 20.25 -10.06
CA SER A 152 -2.48 19.45 -11.28
C SER A 152 -3.38 18.23 -11.08
N SER A 153 -4.24 17.93 -12.04
CA SER A 153 -5.13 16.75 -12.01
C SER A 153 -4.40 15.41 -12.17
N THR A 154 -3.09 15.44 -12.38
CA THR A 154 -2.24 14.27 -12.60
C THR A 154 -1.25 14.14 -11.44
N SER A 155 -1.57 13.32 -10.44
CA SER A 155 -0.62 12.97 -9.39
C SER A 155 0.39 11.96 -9.95
N SER A 156 1.64 12.38 -10.18
CA SER A 156 2.69 11.42 -10.54
C SER A 156 3.13 10.66 -9.30
N GLY A 157 3.06 9.32 -9.34
CA GLY A 157 3.62 8.45 -8.31
C GLY A 157 5.11 8.76 -8.16
N GLY A 158 5.48 9.32 -7.00
CA GLY A 158 6.84 9.77 -6.71
C GLY A 158 7.53 8.99 -5.60
N SER A 159 6.98 7.84 -5.19
CA SER A 159 7.54 7.01 -4.11
C SER A 159 8.27 5.79 -4.69
N THR A 160 9.50 5.57 -4.23
CA THR A 160 10.36 4.43 -4.60
C THR A 160 9.90 3.12 -3.95
N LEU A 161 10.44 1.97 -4.39
CA LEU A 161 10.17 0.68 -3.75
C LEU A 161 10.57 0.68 -2.26
N THR A 162 11.71 1.28 -1.93
CA THR A 162 12.21 1.45 -0.56
C THR A 162 11.24 2.27 0.30
N GLN A 163 10.70 3.37 -0.25
CA GLN A 163 9.69 4.18 0.43
C GLN A 163 8.38 3.42 0.65
N GLN A 164 7.95 2.65 -0.36
CA GLN A 164 6.76 1.82 -0.24
C GLN A 164 6.93 0.72 0.82
N LEU A 165 8.10 0.08 0.89
CA LEU A 165 8.41 -0.93 1.91
C LEU A 165 8.35 -0.33 3.32
N ILE A 166 8.99 0.82 3.55
CA ILE A 166 8.93 1.53 4.84
C ILE A 166 7.51 1.90 5.22
N LYS A 167 6.73 2.41 4.27
CA LYS A 167 5.31 2.74 4.49
C LYS A 167 4.51 1.51 4.93
N ASN A 168 4.76 0.37 4.31
CA ASN A 168 3.97 -0.84 4.53
C ASN A 168 4.37 -1.60 5.81
N GLN A 169 5.64 -1.54 6.23
CA GLN A 169 6.15 -2.29 7.39
C GLN A 169 6.27 -1.44 8.65
N ILE A 170 6.87 -0.25 8.55
CA ILE A 170 7.28 0.52 9.74
C ILE A 170 6.26 1.59 10.12
N LEU A 171 5.63 2.23 9.14
CA LEU A 171 4.73 3.36 9.36
C LEU A 171 3.26 2.96 9.38
N THR A 172 2.40 3.82 9.91
CA THR A 172 0.93 3.69 9.85
C THR A 172 0.39 4.24 8.52
N ASN A 173 -0.87 3.92 8.20
CA ASN A 173 -1.54 4.37 6.97
C ASN A 173 -2.04 5.83 7.01
N GLU A 174 -1.73 6.59 8.07
CA GLU A 174 -2.19 7.98 8.22
C GLU A 174 -1.61 8.89 7.12
N ILE A 175 -2.40 9.76 6.49
CA ILE A 175 -1.89 10.65 5.43
C ILE A 175 -1.49 12.00 6.04
N SER A 176 -0.24 12.13 6.50
CA SER A 176 0.30 13.39 7.03
C SER A 176 1.68 13.76 6.44
N PHE A 177 2.00 15.06 6.41
CA PHE A 177 3.32 15.55 6.01
C PHE A 177 4.43 15.02 6.93
N GLU A 178 4.12 14.86 8.22
CA GLU A 178 5.00 14.27 9.21
C GLU A 178 5.37 12.83 8.85
N ARG A 179 4.36 11.99 8.57
CA ARG A 179 4.59 10.62 8.12
C ARG A 179 5.46 10.58 6.85
N LYS A 180 5.21 11.46 5.87
CA LYS A 180 6.01 11.46 4.63
C LYS A 180 7.47 11.86 4.88
N ALA A 181 7.72 12.76 5.82
CA ALA A 181 9.09 13.10 6.22
C ALA A 181 9.79 11.92 6.91
N LYS A 182 9.10 11.22 7.82
CA LYS A 182 9.59 9.98 8.46
C LYS A 182 9.86 8.89 7.42
N GLU A 183 8.99 8.72 6.42
CA GLU A 183 9.15 7.76 5.32
C GLU A 183 10.44 8.01 4.52
N ILE A 184 10.73 9.27 4.17
CA ILE A 184 11.96 9.66 3.48
C ILE A 184 13.19 9.35 4.33
N LEU A 185 13.18 9.75 5.61
CA LEU A 185 14.30 9.53 6.54
C LEU A 185 14.60 8.05 6.74
N LEU A 186 13.55 7.24 6.95
CA LEU A 186 13.68 5.80 7.18
C LEU A 186 14.07 5.05 5.90
N ALA A 187 13.60 5.47 4.72
CA ALA A 187 14.03 4.88 3.44
C ALA A 187 15.53 5.10 3.19
N LEU A 188 16.01 6.33 3.41
CA LEU A 188 17.45 6.66 3.34
C LEU A 188 18.29 5.85 4.35
N ARG A 189 17.70 5.50 5.50
CA ARG A 189 18.37 4.69 6.52
C ARG A 189 18.38 3.21 6.14
N LEU A 190 17.29 2.70 5.58
CA LEU A 190 17.17 1.32 5.12
C LEU A 190 18.22 1.00 4.06
N GLU A 191 18.43 1.90 3.10
CA GLU A 191 19.42 1.74 2.01
C GLU A 191 20.88 1.75 2.48
N LYS A 192 21.15 2.20 3.71
CA LYS A 192 22.49 2.08 4.31
C LYS A 192 22.72 0.73 4.97
N PHE A 193 21.65 -0.01 5.24
CA PHE A 193 21.64 -1.22 6.05
C PHE A 193 21.37 -2.47 5.22
N PHE A 194 20.59 -2.35 4.15
CA PHE A 194 20.18 -3.44 3.29
C PHE A 194 20.63 -3.15 1.86
N ASP A 195 21.02 -4.21 1.16
CA ASP A 195 21.29 -4.12 -0.27
C ASP A 195 19.99 -4.10 -1.10
N LYS A 196 20.12 -3.80 -2.39
CA LYS A 196 18.97 -3.71 -3.31
C LYS A 196 18.21 -5.02 -3.44
N LYS A 197 18.88 -6.17 -3.32
CA LYS A 197 18.24 -7.48 -3.43
C LYS A 197 17.42 -7.77 -2.18
N GLU A 198 17.95 -7.47 -1.01
CA GLU A 198 17.25 -7.58 0.28
C GLU A 198 16.01 -6.69 0.31
N ILE A 199 16.13 -5.44 -0.12
CA ILE A 199 14.99 -4.49 -0.18
C ILE A 199 13.92 -4.98 -1.17
N LEU A 200 14.33 -5.48 -2.33
CA LEU A 200 13.40 -5.98 -3.34
C LEU A 200 12.70 -7.26 -2.88
N GLU A 201 13.44 -8.20 -2.30
CA GLU A 201 12.89 -9.43 -1.72
C GLU A 201 11.86 -9.11 -0.63
N ALA A 202 12.22 -8.22 0.29
CA ALA A 202 11.34 -7.70 1.32
C ALA A 202 10.06 -7.10 0.71
N TYR A 203 10.20 -6.19 -0.27
CA TYR A 203 9.04 -5.59 -0.94
C TYR A 203 8.12 -6.64 -1.58
N LEU A 204 8.69 -7.61 -2.30
CA LEU A 204 7.94 -8.67 -2.98
C LEU A 204 7.19 -9.58 -2.01
N ASN A 205 7.65 -9.73 -0.77
CA ASN A 205 6.96 -10.50 0.27
C ASN A 205 5.90 -9.68 1.04
N VAL A 206 5.96 -8.35 0.97
CA VAL A 206 5.10 -7.44 1.77
C VAL A 206 3.95 -6.86 1.00
N ALA A 207 4.19 -6.51 -0.27
CA ALA A 207 3.25 -5.76 -1.07
C ALA A 207 1.88 -6.44 -1.08
N THR A 208 0.81 -5.64 -1.01
CA THR A 208 -0.57 -6.14 -1.10
C THR A 208 -0.98 -6.28 -2.56
N PHE A 209 -1.57 -7.42 -2.90
CA PHE A 209 -1.95 -7.79 -4.27
C PHE A 209 -3.48 -7.95 -4.41
N GLY A 210 -4.25 -7.45 -3.45
CA GLY A 210 -5.70 -7.46 -3.50
C GLY A 210 -6.27 -8.74 -2.91
N ARG A 211 -7.13 -9.45 -3.65
CA ARG A 211 -7.80 -10.67 -3.19
C ARG A 211 -7.41 -11.89 -4.01
N ASN A 212 -7.57 -13.07 -3.41
CA ASN A 212 -7.54 -14.37 -4.11
C ASN A 212 -8.96 -14.88 -4.43
N ALA A 213 -9.04 -16.04 -5.08
CA ALA A 213 -10.27 -16.69 -5.51
C ALA A 213 -11.25 -17.08 -4.38
N ASN A 214 -10.82 -17.04 -3.10
CA ASN A 214 -11.69 -17.28 -1.95
C ASN A 214 -12.07 -15.98 -1.23
N GLY A 215 -11.71 -14.82 -1.78
CA GLY A 215 -12.03 -13.50 -1.23
C GLY A 215 -11.12 -13.07 -0.09
N SER A 216 -10.09 -13.86 0.25
CA SER A 216 -9.08 -13.47 1.24
C SER A 216 -8.15 -12.45 0.62
N ASN A 217 -7.78 -11.39 1.37
CA ASN A 217 -6.78 -10.49 0.84
C ASN A 217 -5.40 -11.16 0.88
N ILE A 218 -4.54 -10.81 -0.07
CA ILE A 218 -3.24 -11.44 -0.31
C ILE A 218 -2.15 -10.39 -0.27
N ALA A 219 -1.02 -10.74 0.35
CA ALA A 219 0.23 -10.01 0.21
C ALA A 219 1.37 -10.99 -0.03
N GLY A 220 2.43 -10.49 -0.65
CA GLY A 220 3.51 -11.33 -1.11
C GLY A 220 3.22 -11.94 -2.48
N VAL A 221 4.24 -11.96 -3.33
CA VAL A 221 4.11 -12.40 -4.72
C VAL A 221 3.83 -13.90 -4.85
N GLN A 222 4.28 -14.72 -3.91
CA GLN A 222 4.00 -16.15 -3.88
C GLN A 222 2.52 -16.43 -3.57
N ALA A 223 1.98 -15.76 -2.56
CA ALA A 223 0.55 -15.79 -2.27
C ALA A 223 -0.29 -15.26 -3.44
N ALA A 224 0.18 -14.22 -4.14
CA ALA A 224 -0.50 -13.70 -5.33
C ALA A 224 -0.48 -14.69 -6.50
N ALA A 225 0.67 -15.30 -6.78
CA ALA A 225 0.84 -16.29 -7.84
C ALA A 225 -0.10 -17.50 -7.63
N LYS A 226 -0.14 -18.04 -6.41
CA LYS A 226 -1.05 -19.13 -6.04
C LYS A 226 -2.50 -18.70 -6.01
N GLY A 227 -2.77 -17.55 -5.39
CA GLY A 227 -4.11 -17.01 -5.18
C GLY A 227 -4.85 -16.60 -6.45
N ILE A 228 -4.11 -16.22 -7.49
CA ILE A 228 -4.67 -15.73 -8.76
C ILE A 228 -4.53 -16.78 -9.87
N PHE A 229 -3.39 -17.46 -9.96
CA PHE A 229 -3.08 -18.36 -11.09
C PHE A 229 -2.83 -19.82 -10.68
N GLY A 230 -2.82 -20.14 -9.38
CA GLY A 230 -2.53 -21.50 -8.90
C GLY A 230 -1.11 -21.96 -9.21
N LYS A 231 -0.16 -21.03 -9.38
CA LYS A 231 1.25 -21.29 -9.71
C LYS A 231 2.19 -20.76 -8.65
N ASP A 232 3.40 -21.30 -8.59
CA ASP A 232 4.48 -20.69 -7.82
C ASP A 232 5.01 -19.43 -8.52
N ALA A 233 5.54 -18.47 -7.74
CA ALA A 233 6.04 -17.19 -8.26
C ALA A 233 7.17 -17.35 -9.28
N LYS A 234 7.98 -18.40 -9.16
CA LYS A 234 9.04 -18.75 -10.14
C LYS A 234 8.50 -19.18 -11.51
N ASP A 235 7.28 -19.72 -11.57
CA ASP A 235 6.69 -20.33 -12.77
C ASP A 235 5.73 -19.37 -13.51
N LEU A 236 5.72 -18.09 -13.11
CA LEU A 236 4.91 -17.05 -13.74
C LEU A 236 5.44 -16.72 -15.14
N THR A 237 4.53 -16.74 -16.11
CA THR A 237 4.79 -16.26 -17.48
C THR A 237 4.82 -14.72 -17.51
N LEU A 238 5.34 -14.14 -18.60
CA LEU A 238 5.41 -12.68 -18.77
C LEU A 238 4.04 -11.98 -18.57
N PRO A 239 2.92 -12.41 -19.17
CA PRO A 239 1.61 -11.80 -18.90
C PRO A 239 1.16 -11.92 -17.44
N GLN A 240 1.42 -13.06 -16.79
CA GLN A 240 1.04 -13.30 -15.39
C GLN A 240 1.87 -12.42 -14.43
N ALA A 241 3.18 -12.34 -14.68
CA ALA A 241 4.11 -11.49 -13.96
C ALA A 241 3.74 -10.00 -14.10
N ALA A 242 3.48 -9.54 -15.32
CA ALA A 242 3.07 -8.17 -15.59
C ALA A 242 1.72 -7.83 -14.95
N PHE A 243 0.79 -8.78 -14.89
CA PHE A 243 -0.50 -8.59 -14.21
C PHE A 243 -0.28 -8.40 -12.70
N ILE A 244 0.47 -9.29 -12.04
CA ILE A 244 0.78 -9.20 -10.60
C ILE A 244 1.51 -7.90 -10.26
N ALA A 245 2.53 -7.51 -11.04
CA ALA A 245 3.27 -6.26 -10.84
C ALA A 245 2.40 -5.01 -10.97
N GLY A 246 1.26 -5.09 -11.66
CA GLY A 246 0.32 -4.00 -11.81
C GLY A 246 -0.57 -3.76 -10.59
N LEU A 247 -0.80 -4.80 -9.78
CA LEU A 247 -1.78 -4.79 -8.68
C LEU A 247 -1.46 -3.80 -7.54
N PRO A 248 -0.21 -3.64 -7.06
CA PRO A 248 0.10 -2.82 -5.87
C PRO A 248 -0.42 -1.38 -5.92
N GLN A 249 -0.55 -0.78 -7.10
CA GLN A 249 -1.08 0.58 -7.26
C GLN A 249 -2.54 0.70 -6.81
N SER A 250 -3.37 -0.30 -7.07
CA SER A 250 -4.77 -0.35 -6.62
C SER A 250 -5.17 -1.82 -6.38
N PRO A 251 -4.74 -2.42 -5.27
CA PRO A 251 -4.79 -3.87 -5.08
C PRO A 251 -6.22 -4.43 -5.21
N PHE A 252 -7.17 -3.78 -4.55
CA PHE A 252 -8.60 -4.17 -4.57
C PHE A 252 -9.33 -3.76 -5.85
N GLY A 253 -8.86 -2.69 -6.51
CA GLY A 253 -9.41 -2.24 -7.79
C GLY A 253 -9.01 -3.18 -8.94
N TYR A 254 -7.75 -3.62 -8.96
CA TYR A 254 -7.16 -4.36 -10.08
C TYR A 254 -7.19 -5.87 -9.93
N THR A 255 -7.34 -6.41 -8.71
CA THR A 255 -7.55 -7.86 -8.51
C THR A 255 -8.75 -8.35 -9.31
N PRO A 256 -8.70 -9.57 -9.88
CA PRO A 256 -9.81 -10.11 -10.68
C PRO A 256 -10.99 -10.58 -9.82
N PHE A 257 -10.84 -10.62 -8.49
CA PHE A 257 -11.84 -11.18 -7.58
C PHE A 257 -12.60 -10.10 -6.79
N SER A 258 -13.89 -10.31 -6.60
CA SER A 258 -14.77 -9.42 -5.85
C SER A 258 -14.59 -9.60 -4.34
N SER A 259 -15.19 -8.69 -3.55
CA SER A 259 -15.32 -8.85 -2.10
C SER A 259 -16.36 -9.90 -1.71
N ASP A 260 -17.20 -10.34 -2.65
CA ASP A 260 -18.26 -11.32 -2.43
C ASP A 260 -17.69 -12.73 -2.66
N HIS A 261 -17.09 -13.28 -1.60
CA HIS A 261 -16.57 -14.66 -1.56
C HIS A 261 -15.49 -15.01 -2.61
N GLY A 262 -14.82 -14.02 -3.19
CA GLY A 262 -13.75 -14.25 -4.16
C GLY A 262 -14.24 -14.62 -5.56
N MET A 263 -15.50 -14.37 -5.89
CA MET A 263 -16.00 -14.58 -7.25
C MET A 263 -15.26 -13.71 -8.26
N LEU A 264 -15.05 -14.24 -9.46
CA LEU A 264 -14.49 -13.48 -10.57
C LEU A 264 -15.37 -12.27 -10.87
N LYS A 265 -14.77 -11.09 -10.99
CA LYS A 265 -15.48 -9.86 -11.39
C LYS A 265 -16.06 -10.02 -12.79
N ASN A 266 -17.14 -9.28 -13.06
CA ASN A 266 -17.68 -9.15 -14.40
C ASN A 266 -16.65 -8.45 -15.34
N PRO A 267 -16.83 -8.49 -16.67
CA PRO A 267 -15.87 -7.91 -17.61
C PRO A 267 -15.52 -6.44 -17.33
N GLU A 268 -16.50 -5.64 -16.92
CA GLU A 268 -16.32 -4.23 -16.55
C GLU A 268 -15.42 -4.07 -15.31
N GLY A 269 -15.56 -4.95 -14.31
CA GLY A 269 -14.74 -4.96 -13.11
C GLY A 269 -13.32 -5.50 -13.33
N LEU A 270 -13.08 -6.27 -14.39
CA LEU A 270 -11.75 -6.76 -14.77
C LEU A 270 -10.93 -5.70 -15.54
N GLU A 271 -11.61 -4.86 -16.33
CA GLU A 271 -10.96 -3.90 -17.24
C GLU A 271 -9.90 -3.02 -16.58
N PRO A 272 -10.08 -2.47 -15.35
CA PRO A 272 -9.04 -1.68 -14.70
C PRO A 272 -7.71 -2.45 -14.52
N GLY A 273 -7.78 -3.72 -14.10
CA GLY A 273 -6.61 -4.58 -13.95
C GLY A 273 -5.99 -4.97 -15.29
N LEU A 274 -6.82 -5.25 -16.31
CA LEU A 274 -6.36 -5.57 -17.66
C LEU A 274 -5.68 -4.38 -18.36
N SER A 275 -6.20 -3.17 -18.18
CA SER A 275 -5.59 -1.94 -18.66
C SER A 275 -4.26 -1.66 -17.95
N ARG A 276 -4.21 -1.92 -16.64
CA ARG A 276 -2.97 -1.82 -15.87
C ARG A 276 -1.90 -2.82 -16.35
N LEU A 277 -2.27 -4.07 -16.64
CA LEU A 277 -1.38 -5.07 -17.25
C LEU A 277 -0.73 -4.52 -18.54
N LYS A 278 -1.51 -3.94 -19.46
CA LYS A 278 -0.98 -3.35 -20.70
C LYS A 278 0.00 -2.21 -20.43
N THR A 279 -0.28 -1.40 -19.40
CA THR A 279 0.64 -0.34 -18.95
C THR A 279 1.96 -0.92 -18.45
N VAL A 280 1.93 -1.99 -17.65
CA VAL A 280 3.13 -2.68 -17.15
C VAL A 280 3.96 -3.23 -18.31
N LEU A 281 3.34 -3.96 -19.24
CA LEU A 281 4.02 -4.48 -20.43
C LEU A 281 4.67 -3.37 -21.25
N THR A 282 4.01 -2.22 -21.40
CA THR A 282 4.54 -1.06 -22.12
C THR A 282 5.77 -0.46 -21.41
N ARG A 283 5.74 -0.41 -20.07
CA ARG A 283 6.89 0.05 -19.27
C ARG A 283 8.06 -0.92 -19.34
N MET A 284 7.80 -2.22 -19.25
CA MET A 284 8.83 -3.26 -19.40
C MET A 284 9.51 -3.17 -20.77
N HIS A 285 8.72 -2.99 -21.84
CA HIS A 285 9.24 -2.80 -23.19
C HIS A 285 10.06 -1.52 -23.33
N GLY A 286 9.53 -0.38 -22.84
CA GLY A 286 10.23 0.91 -22.90
C GLY A 286 11.54 0.94 -22.10
N ALA A 287 11.62 0.20 -20.99
CA ALA A 287 12.83 0.02 -20.19
C ALA A 287 13.80 -1.04 -20.76
N GLY A 288 13.41 -1.74 -21.83
CA GLY A 288 14.26 -2.73 -22.50
C GLY A 288 14.32 -4.11 -21.82
N PHE A 289 13.41 -4.41 -20.88
CA PHE A 289 13.36 -5.71 -20.20
C PHE A 289 12.75 -6.84 -21.05
N ILE A 290 12.00 -6.49 -22.10
CA ILE A 290 11.39 -7.44 -23.03
C ILE A 290 11.57 -6.98 -24.47
N SER A 291 11.66 -7.95 -25.39
CA SER A 291 11.78 -7.70 -26.82
C SER A 291 10.44 -7.27 -27.46
N ASP A 292 10.51 -6.72 -28.68
CA ASP A 292 9.31 -6.39 -29.48
C ASP A 292 8.39 -7.61 -29.71
N ALA A 293 8.99 -8.79 -29.87
CA ALA A 293 8.27 -10.05 -30.08
C ALA A 293 7.52 -10.47 -28.81
N GLU A 294 8.20 -10.50 -27.66
CA GLU A 294 7.60 -10.82 -26.36
C GLU A 294 6.49 -9.83 -25.99
N PHE A 295 6.71 -8.53 -26.22
CA PHE A 295 5.69 -7.50 -25.98
C PHE A 295 4.44 -7.74 -26.84
N THR A 296 4.62 -8.00 -28.14
CA THR A 296 3.51 -8.24 -29.08
C THR A 296 2.73 -9.49 -28.71
N GLU A 297 3.42 -10.56 -28.30
CA GLU A 297 2.76 -11.79 -27.84
C GLU A 297 1.98 -11.54 -26.53
N ALA A 298 2.64 -10.94 -25.53
CA ALA A 298 2.06 -10.76 -24.20
C ALA A 298 0.87 -9.79 -24.19
N ILE A 299 0.89 -8.71 -24.98
CA ILE A 299 -0.20 -7.73 -24.99
C ILE A 299 -1.48 -8.25 -25.65
N ASN A 300 -1.34 -9.27 -26.52
CA ASN A 300 -2.46 -9.93 -27.19
C ASN A 300 -2.93 -11.20 -26.47
N TYR A 301 -2.25 -11.61 -25.39
CA TYR A 301 -2.60 -12.77 -24.60
C TYR A 301 -3.82 -12.49 -23.71
N ASP A 302 -4.78 -13.41 -23.72
CA ASP A 302 -5.97 -13.36 -22.88
C ASP A 302 -5.69 -13.98 -21.50
N ILE A 303 -5.21 -13.13 -20.58
CA ILE A 303 -4.85 -13.52 -19.20
C ILE A 303 -6.04 -14.03 -18.39
N THR A 304 -7.28 -13.74 -18.79
CA THR A 304 -8.47 -14.11 -18.01
C THR A 304 -8.68 -15.62 -17.93
N LYS A 305 -8.13 -16.37 -18.88
CA LYS A 305 -8.16 -17.83 -18.93
C LYS A 305 -7.30 -18.49 -17.85
N ASP A 306 -6.34 -17.76 -17.30
CA ASP A 306 -5.42 -18.27 -16.30
C ASP A 306 -5.93 -18.08 -14.87
N PHE A 307 -7.00 -17.29 -14.67
CA PHE A 307 -7.54 -17.05 -13.33
C PHE A 307 -8.17 -18.31 -12.74
N VAL A 308 -7.72 -18.68 -11.54
CA VAL A 308 -8.26 -19.82 -10.81
C VAL A 308 -9.65 -19.50 -10.25
N LYS A 309 -10.47 -20.55 -10.11
CA LYS A 309 -11.83 -20.41 -9.57
C LYS A 309 -11.89 -20.57 -8.06
N GLU A 310 -11.00 -21.37 -7.50
CA GLU A 310 -10.93 -21.69 -6.08
C GLU A 310 -9.46 -21.94 -5.70
N VAL A 311 -9.12 -21.71 -4.44
CA VAL A 311 -7.83 -22.13 -3.85
C VAL A 311 -8.08 -22.93 -2.56
N PRO A 312 -7.17 -23.83 -2.14
CA PRO A 312 -7.31 -24.51 -0.84
C PRO A 312 -7.42 -23.49 0.30
N SER A 313 -8.41 -23.66 1.19
CA SER A 313 -8.69 -22.77 2.34
C SER A 313 -8.17 -23.40 3.64
N ASP A 314 -7.29 -22.69 4.35
CA ASP A 314 -6.87 -22.99 5.75
C ASP A 314 -7.56 -22.04 6.75
N ASN A 315 -8.68 -21.40 6.37
CA ASN A 315 -9.22 -20.24 7.09
C ASN A 315 -10.10 -20.65 8.28
N THR A 316 -9.58 -20.47 9.50
CA THR A 316 -10.30 -20.73 10.78
C THR A 316 -11.64 -20.01 10.91
N VAL A 317 -11.80 -18.88 10.23
CA VAL A 317 -13.05 -18.11 10.19
C VAL A 317 -14.19 -18.88 9.51
N GLU A 318 -13.88 -19.82 8.60
CA GLU A 318 -14.91 -20.65 8.00
C GLU A 318 -15.48 -21.69 8.97
N GLU A 319 -14.66 -22.18 9.89
CA GLU A 319 -15.06 -23.20 10.86
C GLU A 319 -15.68 -22.58 12.14
N TYR A 320 -15.08 -21.48 12.63
CA TYR A 320 -15.39 -20.90 13.95
C TYR A 320 -15.64 -19.38 13.93
N PRO A 321 -16.48 -18.82 13.04
CA PRO A 321 -16.50 -17.38 12.78
C PRO A 321 -16.79 -16.52 14.02
N PHE A 322 -17.88 -16.80 14.76
CA PHE A 322 -18.22 -16.04 15.97
C PHE A 322 -17.10 -16.05 17.02
N LEU A 323 -16.47 -17.21 17.21
CA LEU A 323 -15.40 -17.40 18.19
C LEU A 323 -14.12 -16.68 17.79
N THR A 324 -13.73 -16.79 16.52
CA THR A 324 -12.52 -16.15 16.00
C THR A 324 -12.61 -14.62 16.15
N PHE A 325 -13.73 -14.00 15.77
CA PHE A 325 -13.91 -12.55 15.92
C PHE A 325 -13.93 -12.08 17.38
N GLU A 326 -14.52 -12.87 18.30
CA GLU A 326 -14.54 -12.53 19.73
C GLU A 326 -13.13 -12.61 20.36
N ILE A 327 -12.36 -13.64 20.02
CA ILE A 327 -10.96 -13.76 20.48
C ILE A 327 -10.12 -12.61 19.91
N GLU A 328 -10.24 -12.33 18.62
CA GLU A 328 -9.55 -11.22 17.94
C GLU A 328 -9.81 -9.88 18.65
N GLY A 329 -11.08 -9.50 18.81
CA GLY A 329 -11.46 -8.21 19.40
C GLY A 329 -10.89 -8.03 20.81
N ARG A 330 -11.02 -9.05 21.67
CA ARG A 330 -10.49 -8.98 23.03
C ARG A 330 -8.97 -8.94 23.09
N ALA A 331 -8.29 -9.72 22.24
CA ALA A 331 -6.84 -9.76 22.22
C ALA A 331 -6.25 -8.41 21.80
N VAL A 332 -6.85 -7.76 20.78
CA VAL A 332 -6.45 -6.41 20.34
C VAL A 332 -6.66 -5.38 21.46
N GLU A 333 -7.80 -5.40 22.15
CA GLU A 333 -8.06 -4.46 23.25
C GLU A 333 -7.06 -4.62 24.41
N ILE A 334 -6.70 -5.85 24.75
CA ILE A 334 -5.72 -6.13 25.81
C ILE A 334 -4.32 -5.68 25.39
N LEU A 335 -3.89 -6.05 24.18
CA LEU A 335 -2.55 -5.74 23.68
C LEU A 335 -2.37 -4.23 23.48
N ALA A 336 -3.40 -3.49 23.06
CA ALA A 336 -3.34 -2.04 22.93
C ALA A 336 -3.01 -1.34 24.25
N LYS A 337 -3.61 -1.81 25.36
CA LYS A 337 -3.31 -1.29 26.70
C LYS A 337 -1.85 -1.56 27.10
N ILE A 338 -1.36 -2.78 26.83
CA ILE A 338 0.03 -3.17 27.12
C ILE A 338 1.02 -2.31 26.32
N LEU A 339 0.76 -2.08 25.03
CA LEU A 339 1.61 -1.25 24.18
C LEU A 339 1.63 0.21 24.64
N ALA A 340 0.47 0.78 25.00
CA ALA A 340 0.38 2.15 25.49
C ALA A 340 1.15 2.35 26.82
N GLU A 341 1.00 1.42 27.78
CA GLU A 341 1.75 1.47 29.03
C GLU A 341 3.26 1.36 28.82
N ARG A 342 3.68 0.50 27.88
CA ARG A 342 5.11 0.30 27.55
C ARG A 342 5.75 1.57 27.02
N ASP A 343 4.99 2.37 26.26
CA ASP A 343 5.45 3.63 25.69
C ASP A 343 5.29 4.81 26.66
N GLY A 344 4.84 4.55 27.90
CA GLY A 344 4.82 5.50 29.00
C GLY A 344 3.49 6.24 29.19
N TYR A 345 2.43 5.87 28.47
CA TYR A 345 1.10 6.44 28.66
C TYR A 345 0.39 5.81 29.87
N GLU A 346 -0.32 6.62 30.66
CA GLU A 346 -1.21 6.08 31.68
C GLU A 346 -2.51 5.54 31.05
N ILE A 347 -3.00 4.37 31.50
CA ILE A 347 -4.25 3.76 30.99
C ILE A 347 -5.44 4.71 31.06
N LYS A 348 -5.51 5.54 32.10
CA LYS A 348 -6.60 6.51 32.27
C LYS A 348 -6.64 7.55 31.13
N ASP A 349 -5.49 7.86 30.54
CA ASP A 349 -5.35 8.84 29.47
C ASP A 349 -5.60 8.17 28.12
N TYR A 350 -5.08 6.95 27.92
CA TYR A 350 -5.45 6.08 26.79
C TYR A 350 -6.97 5.86 26.69
N GLU A 351 -7.67 5.62 27.81
CA GLU A 351 -9.12 5.36 27.78
C GLU A 351 -9.96 6.62 27.49
N LYS A 352 -9.42 7.82 27.73
CA LYS A 352 -10.11 9.09 27.51
C LYS A 352 -9.81 9.71 26.15
N ASP A 353 -8.59 9.58 25.69
CA ASP A 353 -8.13 10.12 24.42
C ASP A 353 -8.47 9.17 23.27
N LYS A 354 -9.38 9.60 22.39
CA LYS A 354 -9.87 8.79 21.28
C LYS A 354 -8.80 8.55 20.21
N ASP A 355 -7.93 9.52 19.99
CA ASP A 355 -6.92 9.46 18.94
C ASP A 355 -5.79 8.53 19.39
N LEU A 356 -5.34 8.68 20.63
CA LEU A 356 -4.40 7.78 21.28
C LEU A 356 -4.94 6.34 21.33
N ARG A 357 -6.21 6.16 21.69
CA ARG A 357 -6.84 4.84 21.70
C ARG A 357 -6.88 4.22 20.31
N ALA A 358 -7.26 4.99 19.29
CA ALA A 358 -7.31 4.50 17.91
C ALA A 358 -5.91 4.11 17.39
N GLU A 359 -4.89 4.90 17.72
CA GLU A 359 -3.49 4.61 17.37
C GLU A 359 -3.05 3.25 17.94
N TYR A 360 -3.20 3.05 19.26
CA TYR A 360 -2.75 1.83 19.91
C TYR A 360 -3.59 0.59 19.58
N LEU A 361 -4.88 0.75 19.28
CA LEU A 361 -5.68 -0.35 18.73
C LEU A 361 -5.16 -0.78 17.35
N GLY A 362 -4.79 0.17 16.48
CA GLY A 362 -4.20 -0.13 15.17
C GLY A 362 -2.80 -0.75 15.27
N LEU A 363 -1.99 -0.30 16.23
CA LEU A 363 -0.70 -0.94 16.51
C LEU A 363 -0.89 -2.35 17.05
N ALA A 364 -1.77 -2.55 18.03
CA ALA A 364 -2.05 -3.86 18.60
C ALA A 364 -2.62 -4.85 17.59
N ASP A 365 -3.54 -4.43 16.73
CA ASP A 365 -4.08 -5.31 15.68
C ASP A 365 -2.97 -5.78 14.72
N ARG A 366 -2.11 -4.86 14.29
CA ARG A 366 -0.95 -5.20 13.45
C ARG A 366 0.01 -6.16 14.16
N ASP A 367 0.36 -5.83 15.40
CA ASP A 367 1.28 -6.57 16.25
C ASP A 367 0.74 -8.00 16.47
N LEU A 368 -0.55 -8.13 16.80
CA LEU A 368 -1.25 -9.40 16.96
C LEU A 368 -1.23 -10.22 15.66
N ARG A 369 -1.28 -9.61 14.49
CA ARG A 369 -1.29 -10.31 13.20
C ARG A 369 0.11 -10.66 12.67
N GLN A 370 1.18 -10.08 13.23
CA GLN A 370 2.53 -10.13 12.66
C GLN A 370 3.62 -10.69 13.59
N ASN A 371 3.37 -10.90 14.89
CA ASN A 371 4.40 -11.28 15.85
C ASN A 371 4.22 -12.68 16.49
N GLY A 372 3.40 -13.56 15.92
CA GLY A 372 3.38 -14.97 16.34
C GLY A 372 2.90 -15.26 17.74
N TYR A 373 1.97 -14.47 18.25
CA TYR A 373 1.38 -14.72 19.56
C TYR A 373 0.69 -16.08 19.59
N LYS A 374 0.74 -16.73 20.75
CA LYS A 374 -0.14 -17.85 21.08
C LYS A 374 -1.26 -17.34 21.99
N ILE A 375 -2.47 -17.29 21.45
CA ILE A 375 -3.63 -16.69 22.11
C ILE A 375 -4.52 -17.82 22.63
N TYR A 376 -4.56 -17.96 23.95
CA TYR A 376 -5.34 -18.98 24.63
C TYR A 376 -6.68 -18.42 25.10
N SER A 377 -7.77 -18.98 24.60
CA SER A 377 -9.12 -18.65 25.07
C SER A 377 -9.52 -19.51 26.26
N THR A 378 -10.62 -19.13 26.92
CA THR A 378 -11.24 -19.94 27.98
C THR A 378 -12.29 -20.91 27.44
N ILE A 379 -12.43 -21.01 26.11
CA ILE A 379 -13.53 -21.70 25.46
C ILE A 379 -13.23 -23.19 25.38
N ASN A 380 -14.12 -24.01 25.92
CA ASN A 380 -14.03 -25.45 25.82
C ASN A 380 -14.61 -25.90 24.47
N LYS A 381 -13.75 -26.47 23.60
CA LYS A 381 -14.12 -26.86 22.23
C LYS A 381 -15.34 -27.79 22.18
N GLU A 382 -15.37 -28.83 23.01
CA GLU A 382 -16.44 -29.83 22.98
C GLU A 382 -17.80 -29.22 23.37
N ILE A 383 -17.81 -28.37 24.41
CA ILE A 383 -19.02 -27.68 24.85
C ILE A 383 -19.46 -26.64 23.81
N TYR A 384 -18.51 -25.91 23.22
CA TYR A 384 -18.77 -24.96 22.14
C TYR A 384 -19.42 -25.62 20.93
N ASP A 385 -18.80 -26.67 20.38
CA ASP A 385 -19.31 -27.42 19.23
C ASP A 385 -20.75 -27.94 19.50
N LYS A 386 -21.00 -28.49 20.70
CA LYS A 386 -22.33 -28.97 21.10
C LYS A 386 -23.37 -27.85 21.19
N MET A 387 -23.00 -26.68 21.72
CA MET A 387 -23.90 -25.53 21.80
C MET A 387 -24.24 -25.00 20.41
N GLN A 388 -23.25 -24.91 19.50
CA GLN A 388 -23.48 -24.48 18.12
C GLN A 388 -24.40 -25.44 17.34
N VAL A 389 -24.16 -26.76 17.45
CA VAL A 389 -25.01 -27.78 16.82
C VAL A 389 -26.43 -27.74 17.36
N THR A 390 -26.58 -27.57 18.68
CA THR A 390 -27.89 -27.49 19.35
C THR A 390 -28.65 -26.25 18.91
N ALA A 391 -27.99 -25.09 18.88
CA ALA A 391 -28.57 -23.85 18.39
C ALA A 391 -28.98 -23.96 16.92
N LYS A 392 -28.16 -24.57 16.06
CA LYS A 392 -28.48 -24.73 14.63
C LYS A 392 -29.68 -25.65 14.39
N ASN A 393 -29.77 -26.75 15.14
CA ASN A 393 -30.75 -27.81 14.91
C ASN A 393 -31.99 -27.73 15.81
N TYR A 394 -32.14 -26.67 16.61
CA TYR A 394 -33.27 -26.53 17.51
C TYR A 394 -34.58 -26.40 16.72
N PRO A 395 -35.53 -27.36 16.86
CA PRO A 395 -36.69 -27.45 15.96
C PRO A 395 -37.82 -26.47 16.32
N TYR A 396 -37.73 -25.81 17.48
CA TYR A 396 -38.82 -24.98 18.02
C TYR A 396 -38.51 -23.48 18.00
N TYR A 397 -37.70 -23.02 17.03
CA TYR A 397 -37.65 -21.59 16.76
C TYR A 397 -39.02 -21.08 16.32
N GLY A 398 -39.35 -19.85 16.72
CA GLY A 398 -40.56 -19.17 16.24
C GLY A 398 -40.48 -18.92 14.73
N SER A 399 -41.63 -18.62 14.12
CA SER A 399 -41.72 -18.33 12.69
C SER A 399 -40.88 -17.13 12.28
N ASP A 400 -40.33 -17.19 11.08
CA ASP A 400 -39.60 -16.10 10.45
C ASP A 400 -40.52 -14.88 10.25
N LYS A 401 -39.97 -13.69 10.44
CA LYS A 401 -40.66 -12.41 10.32
C LYS A 401 -40.30 -11.74 8.99
N PRO A 402 -41.29 -11.25 8.22
CA PRO A 402 -40.99 -10.50 7.01
C PRO A 402 -40.35 -9.15 7.36
N GLN A 403 -39.28 -8.80 6.66
CA GLN A 403 -38.62 -7.49 6.72
C GLN A 403 -38.43 -6.93 5.31
N GLU A 404 -38.74 -5.67 5.10
CA GLU A 404 -38.41 -4.97 3.86
C GLU A 404 -36.99 -4.41 3.93
N VAL A 405 -36.14 -4.84 3.00
CA VAL A 405 -34.77 -4.31 2.81
C VAL A 405 -34.62 -3.74 1.41
N PRO A 406 -33.73 -2.75 1.17
CA PRO A 406 -33.43 -2.28 -0.17
C PRO A 406 -32.98 -3.43 -1.08
N ASP A 407 -33.41 -3.39 -2.34
CA ASP A 407 -32.96 -4.32 -3.38
C ASP A 407 -31.44 -4.09 -3.60
N PRO A 408 -30.59 -5.12 -3.48
CA PRO A 408 -29.15 -4.98 -3.68
C PRO A 408 -28.77 -4.38 -5.04
N ASP A 409 -29.62 -4.59 -6.05
CA ASP A 409 -29.40 -4.14 -7.42
C ASP A 409 -30.09 -2.80 -7.74
N ASP A 410 -31.03 -2.34 -6.89
CA ASP A 410 -31.71 -1.05 -7.03
C ASP A 410 -32.10 -0.47 -5.66
N PRO A 411 -31.33 0.49 -5.11
CA PRO A 411 -31.58 1.08 -3.80
C PRO A 411 -32.94 1.78 -3.65
N ASN A 412 -33.63 2.10 -4.75
CA ASN A 412 -34.95 2.74 -4.74
C ASN A 412 -36.10 1.73 -4.63
N LYS A 413 -35.80 0.43 -4.74
CA LYS A 413 -36.75 -0.67 -4.66
C LYS A 413 -36.52 -1.43 -3.35
N LYS A 414 -37.61 -1.96 -2.76
CA LYS A 414 -37.53 -2.80 -1.57
C LYS A 414 -37.93 -4.23 -1.90
N ILE A 415 -37.24 -5.18 -1.30
CA ILE A 415 -37.57 -6.60 -1.32
C ILE A 415 -37.93 -7.07 0.09
N THR A 416 -38.87 -7.99 0.20
CA THR A 416 -39.19 -8.64 1.48
C THR A 416 -38.30 -9.85 1.67
N ILE A 417 -37.48 -9.83 2.71
CA ILE A 417 -36.74 -10.99 3.19
C ILE A 417 -37.44 -11.58 4.43
N MET A 418 -37.30 -12.89 4.65
CA MET A 418 -37.81 -13.56 5.85
C MET A 418 -36.69 -13.67 6.86
N GLU A 419 -36.77 -12.91 7.95
CA GLU A 419 -35.79 -12.94 9.03
C GLU A 419 -36.19 -13.97 10.10
N PRO A 420 -35.41 -15.02 10.31
CA PRO A 420 -35.72 -16.01 11.33
C PRO A 420 -35.43 -15.50 12.74
N VAL A 421 -36.08 -16.10 13.75
CA VAL A 421 -35.80 -15.82 15.17
C VAL A 421 -34.35 -16.13 15.51
N GLU A 422 -33.64 -15.17 16.11
CA GLU A 422 -32.24 -15.30 16.55
C GLU A 422 -32.07 -15.83 17.98
N ILE A 423 -30.84 -16.24 18.29
CA ILE A 423 -30.44 -16.73 19.62
C ILE A 423 -29.09 -16.14 20.03
N GLY A 424 -29.00 -15.73 21.30
CA GLY A 424 -27.74 -15.44 21.98
C GLY A 424 -27.70 -16.22 23.29
N ALA A 425 -26.59 -16.92 23.55
CA ALA A 425 -26.42 -17.67 24.80
C ALA A 425 -24.96 -17.67 25.24
N THR A 426 -24.71 -17.63 26.55
CA THR A 426 -23.35 -17.69 27.11
C THR A 426 -23.33 -18.60 28.33
N LEU A 427 -22.37 -19.52 28.37
CA LEU A 427 -22.08 -20.37 29.51
C LEU A 427 -20.85 -19.83 30.24
N ILE A 428 -21.01 -19.51 31.53
CA ILE A 428 -19.98 -18.86 32.36
C ILE A 428 -19.67 -19.72 33.58
N GLU A 429 -18.39 -19.86 33.91
CA GLU A 429 -17.94 -20.44 35.17
C GLU A 429 -18.17 -19.44 36.31
N ASN A 430 -19.13 -19.71 37.20
CA ASN A 430 -19.53 -18.79 38.27
C ASN A 430 -18.38 -18.35 39.21
N LYS A 431 -17.38 -19.20 39.43
CA LYS A 431 -16.29 -18.91 40.38
C LYS A 431 -15.30 -17.88 39.84
N THR A 432 -15.04 -17.90 38.53
CA THR A 432 -13.95 -17.15 37.90
C THR A 432 -14.47 -16.09 36.92
N GLY A 433 -15.73 -16.22 36.48
CA GLY A 433 -16.28 -15.43 35.38
C GLY A 433 -15.81 -15.87 34.00
N LYS A 434 -15.05 -16.97 33.88
CA LYS A 434 -14.57 -17.48 32.58
C LYS A 434 -15.76 -17.84 31.70
N ILE A 435 -15.74 -17.37 30.45
CA ILE A 435 -16.70 -17.82 29.44
C ILE A 435 -16.24 -19.19 28.95
N ILE A 436 -17.05 -20.22 29.15
CA ILE A 436 -16.75 -21.61 28.76
C ILE A 436 -17.20 -21.85 27.32
N SER A 437 -18.31 -21.24 26.91
CA SER A 437 -18.90 -21.38 25.58
C SER A 437 -19.95 -20.28 25.35
N PHE A 438 -20.28 -20.00 24.10
CA PHE A 438 -21.35 -19.09 23.74
C PHE A 438 -21.93 -19.43 22.36
N VAL A 439 -23.11 -18.86 22.08
CA VAL A 439 -23.79 -18.88 20.78
C VAL A 439 -24.07 -17.43 20.40
N GLY A 440 -23.49 -16.97 19.29
CA GLY A 440 -23.67 -15.60 18.79
C GLY A 440 -24.89 -15.39 17.88
N GLY A 441 -25.44 -16.48 17.32
CA GLY A 441 -26.56 -16.45 16.38
C GLY A 441 -26.79 -17.80 15.72
N ARG A 442 -27.87 -17.93 14.93
CA ARG A 442 -28.20 -19.19 14.21
C ARG A 442 -27.31 -19.48 13.02
N SER A 443 -26.83 -18.43 12.35
CA SER A 443 -25.90 -18.52 11.21
C SER A 443 -25.06 -17.26 11.19
N PHE A 444 -23.77 -17.41 10.88
CA PHE A 444 -22.85 -16.28 10.74
C PHE A 444 -22.97 -15.60 9.36
N LYS A 445 -23.23 -16.37 8.30
CA LYS A 445 -23.21 -15.91 6.89
C LYS A 445 -24.52 -15.24 6.44
N ARG A 446 -25.06 -14.32 7.23
CA ARG A 446 -26.31 -13.63 6.87
C ARG A 446 -26.10 -12.39 6.03
#